data_AF-A0A965CQ76-F1
#
_entry.id   AF-A0A965CQ76-F1
#
_cell.length_a   1.000
_cell.length_b   1.000
_cell.length_c   1.000
_cell.angle_alpha   90.00
_cell.angle_beta   90.00
_cell.angle_gamma   90.00
#
_symmetry.space_group_name_H-M   'P 1'
#
loop_
_entity.id
_entity.type
_entity.pdbx_description
1 polymer ?
#
loop_
_entity_poly.entity_id
_entity_poly.type
_entity_poly.pdbx_seq_one_letter_code
_entity_poly.pdbx_strand_id
1 'polypeptide(L)'
;IRYGTVLENVVFDSQSRRVDYTDSSVTENTRASYPIEYIENSLVPCLGGHPDNILFLTCDAFGVLPPVSRLTSEQAMYHFISGYTAKVAGTEVGVTEPEATFSACFGAAFMVWHPSKYAELLAERIKQHGTMVWLVNTGWSGGGFETGQRMSLKYSRAIVDAILDGSLQNAPTLKDPVFGLEMITECPAVPNEVLQPKLTWSDPDAYDRAANRLAAMFVENFKKFEKNSPAYIAAAGPVVLQDQNTKVSETV
;
A
#
# COMPACT_ATOMS: atom_id res chain seq x y z
N ILE A 1 9.88 10.72 23.15
CA ILE A 1 9.19 12.01 23.35
C ILE A 1 9.90 12.76 24.48
N ARG A 2 10.21 14.04 24.30
CA ARG A 2 10.94 14.86 25.29
C ARG A 2 10.42 16.31 25.29
N TYR A 3 10.90 17.14 26.23
CA TYR A 3 10.54 18.56 26.30
C TYR A 3 10.75 19.25 24.95
N GLY A 4 9.80 20.08 24.52
CA GLY A 4 9.73 20.72 23.20
C GLY A 4 8.88 19.96 22.17
N THR A 5 8.43 18.74 22.47
CA THR A 5 7.36 18.07 21.71
C THR A 5 5.99 18.63 22.11
N VAL A 6 5.14 18.89 21.11
CA VAL A 6 3.70 19.16 21.29
C VAL A 6 2.93 17.86 21.11
N LEU A 7 2.14 17.47 22.11
CA LEU A 7 1.22 16.34 22.03
C LEU A 7 -0.20 16.86 21.83
N GLU A 8 -0.88 16.32 20.82
CA GLU A 8 -2.22 16.74 20.42
C GLU A 8 -3.21 15.58 20.63
N ASN A 9 -4.32 15.89 21.30
CA ASN A 9 -5.44 14.98 21.60
C ASN A 9 -5.06 13.70 22.38
N VAL A 10 -3.94 13.71 23.11
CA VAL A 10 -3.56 12.59 23.98
C VAL A 10 -4.23 12.69 25.35
N VAL A 11 -4.55 11.55 25.96
CA VAL A 11 -4.99 11.47 27.35
C VAL A 11 -3.78 11.24 28.25
N PHE A 12 -3.76 11.89 29.41
CA PHE A 12 -2.69 11.73 30.39
C PHE A 12 -3.24 11.76 31.81
N ASP A 13 -2.57 11.05 32.71
CA ASP A 13 -2.92 11.04 34.12
C ASP A 13 -2.61 12.41 34.76
N SER A 14 -3.62 13.00 35.41
CA SER A 14 -3.52 14.38 35.92
C SER A 14 -2.50 14.56 37.05
N GLN A 15 -2.22 13.50 37.81
CA GLN A 15 -1.29 13.53 38.94
C GLN A 15 0.15 13.25 38.51
N SER A 16 0.38 12.11 37.85
CA SER A 16 1.70 11.66 37.40
C SER A 16 2.17 12.31 36.10
N ARG A 17 1.26 12.95 35.36
CA ARG A 17 1.50 13.53 34.02
C ARG A 17 1.97 12.51 32.98
N ARG A 18 1.80 11.21 33.24
CA ARG A 18 2.11 10.14 32.29
C ARG A 18 1.03 10.10 31.22
N VAL A 19 1.47 10.11 29.96
CA VAL A 19 0.58 9.98 28.80
C VAL A 19 0.19 8.51 28.63
N ASP A 20 -1.10 8.27 28.39
CA ASP A 20 -1.60 6.98 27.96
C ASP A 20 -1.73 6.99 26.43
N TYR A 21 -0.78 6.33 25.75
CA TYR A 21 -0.78 6.23 24.28
C TYR A 21 -1.78 5.19 23.74
N THR A 22 -2.48 4.47 24.62
CA THR A 22 -3.49 3.49 24.24
C THR A 22 -4.92 4.06 24.32
N ASP A 23 -5.10 5.20 25.00
CA ASP A 23 -6.39 5.85 25.15
C ASP A 23 -6.74 6.69 23.91
N SER A 24 -7.81 6.27 23.23
CA SER A 24 -8.38 6.92 22.04
C SER A 24 -9.74 7.58 22.31
N SER A 25 -10.10 7.81 23.58
CA SER A 25 -11.42 8.37 23.98
C SER A 25 -11.70 9.76 23.41
N VAL A 26 -10.65 10.55 23.11
CA VAL A 26 -10.77 11.83 22.38
C VAL A 26 -10.84 11.57 20.87
N THR A 27 -9.88 10.80 20.35
CA THR A 27 -9.79 10.42 18.94
C THR A 27 -8.75 9.30 18.77
N GLU A 28 -8.90 8.45 17.75
CA GLU A 28 -7.83 7.52 17.34
C GLU A 28 -6.64 8.24 16.68
N ASN A 29 -6.83 9.47 16.19
CA ASN A 29 -5.82 10.25 15.47
C ASN A 29 -4.97 11.12 16.42
N THR A 30 -4.39 10.53 17.46
CA THR A 30 -3.47 11.25 18.36
C THR A 30 -2.16 11.61 17.65
N ARG A 31 -1.56 12.78 17.97
CA ARG A 31 -0.37 13.28 17.28
C ARG A 31 0.71 13.79 18.22
N ALA A 32 1.95 13.74 17.75
CA ALA A 32 3.10 14.34 18.39
C ALA A 32 3.91 15.11 17.33
N SER A 33 4.09 16.41 17.53
CA SER A 33 4.93 17.27 16.68
C SER A 33 6.20 17.64 17.43
N TYR A 34 7.36 17.44 16.80
CA TYR A 34 8.67 17.66 17.40
C TYR A 34 9.70 18.10 16.35
N PRO A 35 10.75 18.84 16.76
CA PRO A 35 11.86 19.18 15.87
C PRO A 35 12.56 17.94 15.33
N ILE A 36 13.04 18.00 14.08
CA ILE A 36 13.70 16.86 13.40
C ILE A 36 14.93 16.36 14.16
N GLU A 37 15.62 17.26 14.85
CA GLU A 37 16.81 17.02 15.68
C GLU A 37 16.51 16.14 16.92
N TYR A 38 15.25 15.77 17.13
CA TYR A 38 14.85 14.83 18.18
C TYR A 38 15.02 13.38 17.75
N ILE A 39 15.23 13.13 16.45
CA ILE A 39 15.61 11.83 15.90
C ILE A 39 17.14 11.80 15.77
N GLU A 40 17.80 10.98 16.59
CA GLU A 40 19.28 10.93 16.69
C GLU A 40 19.97 10.63 15.35
N ASN A 41 19.37 9.77 14.53
CA ASN A 41 19.91 9.38 13.22
C ASN A 41 19.30 10.19 12.06
N SER A 42 18.84 11.42 12.33
CA SER A 42 18.34 12.32 11.28
C SER A 42 19.49 13.03 10.56
N LEU A 43 19.30 13.29 9.27
CA LEU A 43 20.23 14.09 8.49
C LEU A 43 19.73 15.55 8.45
N VAL A 44 20.58 16.49 8.86
CA VAL A 44 20.34 17.93 8.72
C VAL A 44 21.35 18.47 7.70
N PRO A 45 20.94 19.14 6.59
CA PRO A 45 19.68 19.86 6.35
C PRO A 45 18.58 19.06 5.60
N CYS A 46 18.40 17.77 5.89
CA CYS A 46 17.35 16.92 5.28
C CYS A 46 17.45 16.78 3.74
N LEU A 47 18.67 16.78 3.19
CA LEU A 47 18.92 16.61 1.75
C LEU A 47 19.61 15.26 1.49
N GLY A 48 19.06 14.47 0.58
CA GLY A 48 19.64 13.23 0.08
C GLY A 48 20.00 13.31 -1.40
N GLY A 49 20.57 12.22 -1.93
CA GLY A 49 20.76 12.03 -3.36
C GLY A 49 19.46 11.64 -4.09
N HIS A 50 19.59 11.22 -5.34
CA HIS A 50 18.49 10.60 -6.07
C HIS A 50 18.16 9.22 -5.48
N PRO A 51 16.88 8.83 -5.40
CA PRO A 51 16.50 7.58 -4.76
C PRO A 51 16.85 6.37 -5.63
N ASP A 52 17.52 5.37 -5.07
CA ASP A 52 17.70 4.06 -5.71
C ASP A 52 16.42 3.22 -5.63
N ASN A 53 15.59 3.45 -4.61
CA ASN A 53 14.34 2.73 -4.36
C ASN A 53 13.20 3.71 -4.03
N ILE A 54 12.01 3.43 -4.57
CA ILE A 54 10.73 4.08 -4.19
C ILE A 54 9.78 3.01 -3.69
N LEU A 55 9.19 3.23 -2.51
CA LEU A 55 8.22 2.32 -1.91
C LEU A 55 6.85 3.00 -1.87
N PHE A 56 5.87 2.39 -2.53
CA PHE A 56 4.47 2.71 -2.34
C PHE A 56 3.92 1.84 -1.23
N LEU A 57 3.55 2.48 -0.12
CA LEU A 57 2.91 1.80 1.00
C LEU A 57 1.41 1.77 0.78
N THR A 58 0.83 0.59 0.85
CA THR A 58 -0.61 0.40 0.82
C THR A 58 -1.06 -0.35 2.06
N CYS A 59 -2.17 0.07 2.64
CA CYS A 59 -2.81 -0.65 3.73
C CYS A 59 -3.97 -1.45 3.14
N ASP A 60 -3.70 -2.62 2.55
CA ASP A 60 -4.76 -3.42 1.93
C ASP A 60 -5.55 -4.22 2.98
N ALA A 61 -6.73 -3.72 3.36
CA ALA A 61 -7.61 -4.41 4.29
C ALA A 61 -8.41 -5.57 3.64
N PHE A 62 -8.30 -5.76 2.32
CA PHE A 62 -8.90 -6.90 1.63
C PHE A 62 -7.99 -8.14 1.68
N GLY A 63 -6.71 -7.99 2.05
CA GLY A 63 -5.76 -9.12 2.18
C GLY A 63 -5.38 -9.78 0.87
N VAL A 64 -5.44 -9.03 -0.23
CA VAL A 64 -5.23 -9.51 -1.60
C VAL A 64 -3.82 -9.19 -2.09
N LEU A 65 -3.34 -7.97 -1.85
CA LEU A 65 -2.07 -7.52 -2.41
C LEU A 65 -0.88 -8.26 -1.76
N PRO A 66 0.12 -8.67 -2.55
CA PRO A 66 1.33 -9.28 -2.01
C PRO A 66 2.04 -8.40 -0.98
N PRO A 67 2.73 -8.98 0.01
CA PRO A 67 3.53 -8.21 0.96
C PRO A 67 4.52 -7.26 0.29
N VAL A 68 5.12 -7.71 -0.82
CA VAL A 68 6.01 -6.89 -1.65
C VAL A 68 5.97 -7.35 -3.11
N SER A 69 5.82 -6.39 -4.00
CA SER A 69 5.92 -6.59 -5.44
C SER A 69 6.86 -5.58 -6.05
N ARG A 70 7.66 -6.03 -7.03
CA ARG A 70 8.41 -5.13 -7.91
C ARG A 70 7.47 -4.60 -8.99
N LEU A 71 7.53 -3.30 -9.25
CA LEU A 71 6.70 -2.65 -10.25
C LEU A 71 7.52 -2.34 -11.51
N THR A 72 6.93 -2.55 -12.68
CA THR A 72 7.42 -1.88 -13.90
C THR A 72 7.16 -0.37 -13.83
N SER A 73 7.78 0.40 -14.71
CA SER A 73 7.53 1.85 -14.80
C SER A 73 6.05 2.19 -15.04
N GLU A 74 5.36 1.40 -15.86
CA GLU A 74 3.94 1.58 -16.18
C GLU A 74 3.05 1.22 -14.98
N GLN A 75 3.37 0.13 -14.28
CA GLN A 75 2.69 -0.23 -13.04
C GLN A 75 2.92 0.82 -11.95
N ALA A 76 4.14 1.36 -11.84
CA ALA A 76 4.43 2.43 -10.90
C ALA A 76 3.57 3.67 -11.16
N MET A 77 3.43 4.08 -12.43
CA MET A 77 2.51 5.16 -12.81
C MET A 77 1.06 4.83 -12.48
N TYR A 78 0.58 3.63 -12.80
CA TYR A 78 -0.79 3.21 -12.54
C TYR A 78 -1.12 3.21 -11.04
N HIS A 79 -0.26 2.62 -10.22
CA HIS A 79 -0.43 2.56 -8.77
C HIS A 79 -0.26 3.93 -8.12
N PHE A 80 0.61 4.79 -8.64
CA PHE A 80 0.77 6.17 -8.17
C PHE A 80 -0.47 7.02 -8.44
N ILE A 81 -1.04 6.96 -9.66
CA ILE A 81 -2.29 7.66 -9.99
C ILE A 81 -3.46 7.09 -9.18
N SER A 82 -3.51 5.77 -8.99
CA SER A 82 -4.57 5.12 -8.22
C SER A 82 -4.51 5.51 -6.74
N GLY A 83 -3.31 5.48 -6.14
CA GLY A 83 -3.08 5.83 -4.75
C GLY A 83 -3.94 5.02 -3.79
N TYR A 84 -3.99 3.70 -4.00
CA TYR A 84 -4.84 2.79 -3.25
C TYR A 84 -4.34 2.57 -1.83
N THR A 85 -5.24 2.70 -0.86
CA THR A 85 -5.13 2.24 0.52
C THR A 85 -6.52 1.90 1.03
N ALA A 86 -6.66 1.08 2.07
CA ALA A 86 -7.95 0.91 2.73
C ALA A 86 -8.04 1.79 3.97
N LYS A 87 -9.24 2.33 4.22
CA LYS A 87 -9.63 2.84 5.54
C LYS A 87 -10.05 1.65 6.38
N VAL A 88 -9.52 1.59 7.59
CA VAL A 88 -9.77 0.50 8.53
C VAL A 88 -10.87 0.94 9.49
N ALA A 89 -11.81 0.04 9.80
CA ALA A 89 -12.84 0.30 10.79
C ALA A 89 -12.21 0.75 12.13
N GLY A 90 -12.79 1.78 12.74
CA GLY A 90 -12.27 2.43 13.96
C GLY A 90 -11.46 3.71 13.70
N THR A 91 -10.64 3.74 12.65
CA THR A 91 -9.68 4.84 12.41
C THR A 91 -10.29 6.14 11.92
N GLU A 92 -11.52 6.11 11.43
CA GLU A 92 -12.29 7.27 11.02
C GLU A 92 -13.73 7.20 11.53
N VAL A 93 -14.30 8.35 11.91
CA VAL A 93 -15.67 8.47 12.40
C VAL A 93 -16.65 7.98 11.34
N GLY A 94 -17.38 6.89 11.62
CA GLY A 94 -18.41 6.34 10.75
C GLY A 94 -18.00 5.18 9.84
N VAL A 95 -16.74 4.73 9.89
CA VAL A 95 -16.26 3.57 9.12
C VAL A 95 -16.44 2.29 9.96
N THR A 96 -17.43 1.47 9.60
CA THR A 96 -17.74 0.20 10.28
C THR A 96 -17.18 -1.04 9.58
N GLU A 97 -16.90 -0.93 8.28
CA GLU A 97 -16.30 -1.98 7.45
C GLU A 97 -15.12 -1.38 6.66
N PRO A 98 -14.14 -2.20 6.23
CA PRO A 98 -13.03 -1.70 5.44
C PRO A 98 -13.50 -1.11 4.11
N GLU A 99 -13.08 0.13 3.84
CA GLU A 99 -13.43 0.83 2.61
C GLU A 99 -12.18 1.07 1.76
N ALA A 100 -12.22 0.62 0.51
CA ALA A 100 -11.19 0.93 -0.47
C ALA A 100 -11.15 2.44 -0.72
N THR A 101 -10.02 3.07 -0.44
CA THR A 101 -9.78 4.49 -0.66
C THR A 101 -8.73 4.69 -1.74
N PHE A 102 -9.05 5.52 -2.71
CA PHE A 102 -8.15 5.89 -3.80
C PHE A 102 -7.81 7.37 -3.69
N SER A 103 -6.62 7.66 -3.17
CA SER A 103 -6.10 9.01 -3.01
C SER A 103 -4.98 9.23 -4.01
N ALA A 104 -5.32 9.75 -5.19
CA ALA A 104 -4.37 9.94 -6.28
C ALA A 104 -3.04 10.56 -5.82
N CYS A 105 -1.93 10.02 -6.33
CA CYS A 105 -0.56 10.36 -5.93
C CYS A 105 -0.26 10.13 -4.43
N PHE A 106 -1.05 9.29 -3.76
CA PHE A 106 -1.06 9.09 -2.29
C PHE A 106 -1.32 10.36 -1.48
N GLY A 107 -1.92 11.40 -2.11
CA GLY A 107 -2.01 12.74 -1.52
C GLY A 107 -3.02 13.65 -2.19
N ALA A 108 -4.13 13.11 -2.70
CA ALA A 108 -5.10 13.83 -3.53
C ALA A 108 -5.56 15.18 -2.94
N ALA A 109 -5.70 15.26 -1.61
CA ALA A 109 -6.11 16.47 -0.89
C ALA A 109 -5.17 17.67 -1.07
N PHE A 110 -3.93 17.44 -1.52
CA PHE A 110 -2.89 18.47 -1.66
C PHE A 110 -2.50 18.74 -3.12
N MET A 111 -3.12 18.05 -4.08
CA MET A 111 -2.71 18.12 -5.48
C MET A 111 -3.33 19.31 -6.21
N VAL A 112 -2.48 20.11 -6.87
CA VAL A 112 -2.92 21.27 -7.68
C VAL A 112 -3.19 20.89 -9.14
N TRP A 113 -2.26 20.17 -9.78
CA TRP A 113 -2.43 19.68 -11.15
C TRP A 113 -3.17 18.35 -11.23
N HIS A 114 -3.53 17.94 -12.45
CA HIS A 114 -4.05 16.61 -12.72
C HIS A 114 -3.02 15.53 -12.32
N PRO A 115 -3.43 14.39 -11.71
CA PRO A 115 -2.53 13.32 -11.27
C PRO A 115 -1.54 12.83 -12.33
N SER A 116 -1.97 12.70 -13.59
CA SER A 116 -1.10 12.28 -14.71
C SER A 116 0.16 13.12 -14.85
N LYS A 117 0.09 14.43 -14.57
CA LYS A 117 1.27 15.31 -14.65
C LYS A 117 2.33 14.91 -13.63
N TYR A 118 1.92 14.57 -12.41
CA TYR A 118 2.86 14.13 -11.38
C TYR A 118 3.39 12.72 -11.67
N ALA A 119 2.56 11.85 -12.23
CA ALA A 119 2.98 10.51 -12.66
C ALA A 119 4.03 10.56 -13.77
N GLU A 120 3.87 11.46 -14.75
CA GLU A 120 4.86 11.68 -15.82
C GLU A 120 6.20 12.19 -15.26
N LEU A 121 6.15 13.18 -14.35
CA LEU A 121 7.35 13.69 -13.67
C LEU A 121 8.06 12.59 -12.87
N LEU A 122 7.29 11.74 -12.17
CA LEU A 122 7.83 10.61 -11.43
C LEU A 122 8.47 9.58 -12.36
N ALA A 123 7.81 9.22 -13.46
CA ALA A 123 8.31 8.27 -14.44
C ALA A 123 9.60 8.75 -15.11
N GLU A 124 9.69 10.04 -15.44
CA GLU A 124 10.92 10.64 -15.98
C GLU A 124 12.08 10.48 -14.99
N ARG A 125 11.86 10.74 -13.70
CA ARG A 125 12.89 10.58 -12.65
C ARG A 125 13.28 9.13 -12.44
N ILE A 126 12.32 8.21 -12.38
CA ILE A 126 12.58 6.77 -12.27
C ILE A 126 13.50 6.31 -13.40
N LYS A 127 13.15 6.68 -14.65
CA LYS A 127 13.93 6.31 -15.83
C LYS A 127 15.32 6.95 -15.82
N GLN A 128 15.41 8.23 -15.47
CA GLN A 128 16.66 8.98 -15.45
C GLN A 128 17.68 8.38 -14.46
N HIS A 129 17.21 7.88 -13.31
CA HIS A 129 18.06 7.42 -12.22
C HIS A 129 18.14 5.90 -12.09
N GLY A 130 17.38 5.14 -12.89
CA GLY A 130 17.33 3.68 -12.77
C GLY A 130 16.72 3.21 -11.45
N THR A 131 15.84 4.03 -10.86
CA THR A 131 15.21 3.77 -9.56
C THR A 131 14.30 2.54 -9.63
N MET A 132 14.41 1.62 -8.67
CA MET A 132 13.47 0.51 -8.53
C MET A 132 12.23 0.96 -7.75
N VAL A 133 11.05 0.50 -8.19
CA VAL A 133 9.78 0.83 -7.53
C VAL A 133 9.14 -0.43 -6.97
N TRP A 134 8.67 -0.31 -5.73
CA TRP A 134 8.10 -1.39 -4.95
C TRP A 134 6.70 -1.02 -4.48
N LEU A 135 5.77 -1.98 -4.54
CA LEU A 135 4.49 -1.90 -3.84
C LEU A 135 4.59 -2.77 -2.60
N VAL A 136 4.41 -2.18 -1.41
CA VAL A 136 4.55 -2.87 -0.13
C VAL A 136 3.21 -2.83 0.62
N ASN A 137 2.62 -4.01 0.84
CA ASN A 137 1.41 -4.15 1.62
C ASN A 137 1.73 -4.16 3.12
N THR A 138 1.24 -3.13 3.81
CA THR A 138 1.32 -2.94 5.27
C THR A 138 -0.03 -3.16 5.97
N GLY A 139 -1.04 -3.58 5.20
CA GLY A 139 -2.40 -3.90 5.60
C GLY A 139 -2.53 -5.33 6.11
N TRP A 140 -3.44 -6.10 5.53
CA TRP A 140 -3.81 -7.45 5.97
C TRP A 140 -3.21 -8.55 5.08
N SER A 141 -3.11 -9.75 5.66
CA SER A 141 -2.77 -11.01 4.99
C SER A 141 -3.53 -12.17 5.64
N GLY A 142 -3.67 -13.30 4.96
CA GLY A 142 -4.41 -14.48 5.45
C GLY A 142 -5.93 -14.38 5.35
N GLY A 143 -6.46 -13.31 4.76
CA GLY A 143 -7.89 -13.01 4.68
C GLY A 143 -8.14 -11.50 4.63
N GLY A 144 -9.38 -11.10 4.39
CA GLY A 144 -9.81 -9.71 4.57
C GLY A 144 -9.82 -9.30 6.04
N PHE A 145 -10.19 -8.05 6.35
CA PHE A 145 -10.17 -7.50 7.72
C PHE A 145 -10.76 -8.39 8.82
N GLU A 146 -11.84 -9.13 8.54
CA GLU A 146 -12.51 -9.99 9.52
C GLU A 146 -11.80 -11.33 9.78
N THR A 147 -11.13 -11.89 8.77
CA THR A 147 -10.57 -13.26 8.82
C THR A 147 -9.05 -13.29 8.80
N GLY A 148 -8.44 -12.25 8.22
CA GLY A 148 -7.00 -12.08 8.12
C GLY A 148 -6.41 -11.37 9.34
N GLN A 149 -5.11 -11.15 9.28
CA GLN A 149 -4.36 -10.43 10.30
C GLN A 149 -3.55 -9.31 9.65
N ARG A 150 -3.38 -8.22 10.40
CA ARG A 150 -2.48 -7.16 9.96
C ARG A 150 -1.06 -7.70 9.81
N MET A 151 -0.41 -7.32 8.72
CA MET A 151 0.97 -7.67 8.41
C MET A 151 1.87 -7.37 9.60
N SER A 152 2.63 -8.37 10.02
CA SER A 152 3.56 -8.22 11.13
C SER A 152 4.59 -7.14 10.80
N LEU A 153 4.75 -6.18 11.71
CA LEU A 153 5.76 -5.14 11.57
C LEU A 153 7.18 -5.73 11.41
N LYS A 154 7.44 -6.90 11.99
CA LYS A 154 8.69 -7.64 11.80
C LYS A 154 8.90 -7.99 10.32
N TYR A 155 7.87 -8.47 9.63
CA TYR A 155 7.96 -8.83 8.21
C TYR A 155 8.06 -7.59 7.32
N SER A 156 7.27 -6.54 7.58
CA SER A 156 7.39 -5.29 6.82
C SER A 156 8.78 -4.66 6.96
N ARG A 157 9.40 -4.72 8.15
CA ARG A 157 10.79 -4.28 8.34
C ARG A 157 11.78 -5.16 7.58
N ALA A 158 11.66 -6.48 7.68
CA ALA A 158 12.53 -7.40 6.95
C ALA A 158 12.46 -7.18 5.42
N ILE A 159 11.26 -6.92 4.89
CA ILE A 159 11.05 -6.56 3.48
C ILE A 159 11.77 -5.25 3.14
N VAL A 160 11.59 -4.20 3.95
CA VAL A 160 12.23 -2.90 3.72
C VAL A 160 13.75 -3.04 3.80
N ASP A 161 14.27 -3.76 4.79
CA ASP A 161 15.71 -4.01 4.93
C ASP A 161 16.25 -4.75 3.69
N ALA A 162 15.55 -5.79 3.20
CA ALA A 162 15.92 -6.54 2.01
C ALA A 162 15.80 -5.75 0.68
N ILE A 163 14.95 -4.73 0.63
CA ILE A 163 14.91 -3.76 -0.47
C ILE A 163 16.16 -2.87 -0.42
N LEU A 164 16.46 -2.33 0.76
CA LEU A 164 17.54 -1.36 0.95
C LEU A 164 18.93 -1.98 0.84
N ASP A 165 19.11 -3.23 1.26
CA ASP A 165 20.39 -3.96 1.12
C ASP A 165 20.58 -4.60 -0.27
N GLY A 166 19.56 -4.53 -1.13
CA GLY A 166 19.59 -5.03 -2.50
C GLY A 166 19.24 -6.51 -2.66
N SER A 167 18.96 -7.25 -1.58
CA SER A 167 18.62 -8.67 -1.61
C SER A 167 17.43 -8.98 -2.51
N LEU A 168 16.44 -8.07 -2.58
CA LEU A 168 15.25 -8.28 -3.42
C LEU A 168 15.43 -7.92 -4.89
N GLN A 169 16.52 -7.26 -5.28
CA GLN A 169 16.71 -6.78 -6.67
C GLN A 169 16.62 -7.92 -7.69
N ASN A 170 17.15 -9.09 -7.33
CA ASN A 170 17.17 -10.29 -8.18
C ASN A 170 16.45 -11.47 -7.53
N ALA A 171 15.60 -11.22 -6.52
CA ALA A 171 14.85 -12.28 -5.87
C ALA A 171 13.86 -12.93 -6.86
N PRO A 172 13.58 -14.24 -6.69
CA PRO A 172 12.57 -14.92 -7.50
C PRO A 172 11.21 -14.24 -7.39
N THR A 173 10.51 -14.14 -8.52
CA THR A 173 9.18 -13.53 -8.62
C THR A 173 8.19 -14.45 -9.28
N LEU A 174 6.95 -14.39 -8.83
CA LEU A 174 5.79 -14.97 -9.52
C LEU A 174 4.90 -13.83 -10.01
N LYS A 175 4.39 -13.93 -11.24
CA LYS A 175 3.46 -12.93 -11.76
C LYS A 175 2.07 -13.17 -11.18
N ASP A 176 1.52 -12.16 -10.51
CA ASP A 176 0.14 -12.20 -10.03
C ASP A 176 -0.85 -12.21 -11.22
N PRO A 177 -1.84 -13.11 -11.24
CA PRO A 177 -2.72 -13.28 -12.40
C PRO A 177 -3.76 -12.16 -12.57
N VAL A 178 -4.06 -11.39 -11.53
CA VAL A 178 -5.13 -10.38 -11.53
C VAL A 178 -4.54 -8.98 -11.78
N PHE A 179 -3.55 -8.59 -10.99
CA PHE A 179 -2.85 -7.31 -11.04
C PHE A 179 -1.61 -7.33 -11.94
N GLY A 180 -1.12 -8.51 -12.35
CA GLY A 180 0.06 -8.62 -13.19
C GLY A 180 1.37 -8.23 -12.48
N LEU A 181 1.35 -8.09 -11.16
CA LEU A 181 2.47 -7.66 -10.33
C LEU A 181 3.57 -8.73 -10.29
N GLU A 182 4.84 -8.31 -10.25
CA GLU A 182 5.97 -9.21 -9.96
C GLU A 182 6.07 -9.41 -8.44
N MET A 183 5.30 -10.36 -7.92
CA MET A 183 5.29 -10.72 -6.50
C MET A 183 6.58 -11.45 -6.13
N ILE A 184 7.31 -10.94 -5.14
CA ILE A 184 8.51 -11.60 -4.63
C ILE A 184 8.10 -12.88 -3.89
N THR A 185 8.77 -14.00 -4.17
CA THR A 185 8.43 -15.29 -3.54
C THR A 185 9.41 -15.72 -2.46
N GLU A 186 10.55 -15.03 -2.33
CA GLU A 186 11.56 -15.29 -1.30
C GLU A 186 12.11 -13.97 -0.75
N CYS A 187 12.09 -13.82 0.58
CA CYS A 187 12.63 -12.67 1.29
C CYS A 187 13.26 -13.15 2.60
N PRO A 188 14.49 -12.72 2.93
CA PRO A 188 15.10 -13.06 4.22
C PRO A 188 14.17 -12.74 5.40
N ALA A 189 14.12 -13.65 6.37
CA ALA A 189 13.32 -13.52 7.60
C ALA A 189 11.79 -13.39 7.42
N VAL A 190 11.25 -13.68 6.24
CA VAL A 190 9.81 -13.77 5.96
C VAL A 190 9.48 -15.16 5.41
N PRO A 191 8.50 -15.90 5.97
CA PRO A 191 8.10 -17.19 5.43
C PRO A 191 7.58 -17.07 3.98
N ASN A 192 7.98 -18.00 3.11
CA ASN A 192 7.62 -17.96 1.69
C ASN A 192 6.11 -18.05 1.45
N GLU A 193 5.36 -18.76 2.31
CA GLU A 193 3.90 -18.78 2.22
C GLU A 193 3.27 -17.40 2.45
N VAL A 194 3.83 -16.57 3.33
CA VAL A 194 3.31 -15.22 3.63
C VAL A 194 3.47 -14.29 2.43
N LEU A 195 4.55 -14.46 1.67
CA LEU A 195 4.85 -13.69 0.47
C LEU A 195 3.86 -13.93 -0.67
N GLN A 196 3.07 -15.01 -0.61
CA GLN A 196 2.10 -15.40 -1.61
C GLN A 196 0.69 -15.38 -1.00
N PRO A 197 -0.06 -14.26 -1.12
CA PRO A 197 -1.33 -14.06 -0.41
C PRO A 197 -2.29 -15.23 -0.52
N LYS A 198 -2.48 -15.80 -1.72
CA LYS A 198 -3.39 -16.95 -1.91
C LYS A 198 -3.08 -18.15 -1.03
N LEU A 199 -1.82 -18.40 -0.69
CA LEU A 199 -1.40 -19.51 0.19
C LEU A 199 -1.74 -19.27 1.67
N THR A 200 -1.98 -18.02 2.05
CA THR A 200 -2.31 -17.65 3.43
C THR A 200 -3.82 -17.72 3.71
N TRP A 201 -4.65 -17.76 2.66
CA TRP A 201 -6.10 -17.84 2.79
C TRP A 201 -6.53 -19.28 3.04
N SER A 202 -7.47 -19.47 3.98
CA SER A 202 -8.06 -20.79 4.25
C SER A 202 -8.94 -21.30 3.10
N ASP A 203 -9.56 -20.39 2.35
CA ASP A 203 -10.35 -20.65 1.14
C ASP A 203 -9.70 -19.93 -0.06
N PRO A 204 -8.97 -20.65 -0.93
CA PRO A 204 -8.36 -20.07 -2.14
C PRO A 204 -9.38 -19.48 -3.13
N ASP A 205 -10.62 -19.96 -3.15
CA ASP A 205 -11.66 -19.39 -4.01
C ASP A 205 -12.20 -18.08 -3.42
N ALA A 206 -12.22 -17.94 -2.08
CA ALA A 206 -12.52 -16.66 -1.43
C ALA A 206 -11.45 -15.61 -1.75
N TYR A 207 -10.18 -16.01 -1.81
CA TYR A 207 -9.10 -15.14 -2.28
C TYR A 207 -9.37 -14.66 -3.71
N ASP A 208 -9.70 -15.57 -4.63
CA ASP A 208 -9.94 -15.21 -6.04
C ASP A 208 -11.12 -14.23 -6.19
N ARG A 209 -12.20 -14.45 -5.42
CA ARG A 209 -13.35 -13.52 -5.38
C ARG A 209 -12.95 -12.15 -4.83
N ALA A 210 -12.16 -12.11 -3.75
CA ALA A 210 -11.67 -10.86 -3.16
C ALA A 210 -10.73 -10.11 -4.11
N ALA A 211 -9.83 -10.83 -4.79
CA ALA A 211 -8.91 -10.29 -5.77
C ALA A 211 -9.63 -9.66 -6.96
N ASN A 212 -10.61 -10.37 -7.53
CA ASN A 212 -11.45 -9.84 -8.61
C ASN A 212 -12.28 -8.63 -8.17
N ARG A 213 -12.82 -8.65 -6.94
CA ARG A 213 -13.55 -7.50 -6.39
C ARG A 213 -12.64 -6.27 -6.27
N LEU A 214 -11.42 -6.44 -5.73
CA LEU A 214 -10.47 -5.34 -5.61
C LEU A 214 -10.02 -4.84 -7.00
N ALA A 215 -9.76 -5.73 -7.95
CA ALA A 215 -9.44 -5.37 -9.33
C ALA A 215 -10.54 -4.53 -9.98
N ALA A 216 -11.81 -4.90 -9.79
CA ALA A 216 -12.94 -4.13 -10.30
C ALA A 216 -12.99 -2.71 -9.70
N MET A 217 -12.66 -2.55 -8.41
CA MET A 217 -12.57 -1.23 -7.76
C MET A 217 -11.44 -0.37 -8.35
N PHE A 218 -10.28 -0.97 -8.63
CA PHE A 218 -9.16 -0.29 -9.30
C PHE A 218 -9.55 0.18 -10.70
N VAL A 219 -10.14 -0.69 -11.51
CA VAL A 219 -10.61 -0.36 -12.87
C VAL A 219 -11.64 0.76 -12.82
N GLU A 220 -12.64 0.65 -11.94
CA GLU A 220 -13.68 1.68 -11.81
C GLU A 220 -13.09 3.03 -11.36
N ASN A 221 -12.16 3.03 -10.40
CA ASN A 221 -11.50 4.25 -9.99
C ASN A 221 -10.69 4.89 -11.14
N PHE A 222 -10.00 4.07 -11.93
CA PHE A 222 -9.10 4.57 -12.97
C PHE A 222 -9.84 5.25 -14.14
N LYS A 223 -11.11 4.91 -14.39
CA LYS A 223 -11.97 5.58 -15.38
C LYS A 223 -12.00 7.10 -15.24
N LYS A 224 -11.84 7.62 -14.01
CA LYS A 224 -11.75 9.07 -13.73
C LYS A 224 -10.56 9.74 -14.41
N PHE A 225 -9.50 8.98 -14.70
CA PHE A 225 -8.23 9.48 -15.22
C PHE A 225 -7.96 9.05 -16.68
N GLU A 226 -8.69 8.07 -17.21
CA GLU A 226 -8.47 7.48 -18.54
C GLU A 226 -8.33 8.51 -19.66
N LYS A 227 -9.25 9.48 -19.73
CA LYS A 227 -9.26 10.50 -20.80
C LYS A 227 -7.96 11.33 -20.87
N ASN A 228 -7.31 11.54 -19.72
CA ASN A 228 -6.13 12.39 -19.57
C ASN A 228 -4.89 11.57 -19.20
N SER A 229 -4.93 10.25 -19.37
CA SER A 229 -3.81 9.35 -19.09
C SER A 229 -3.40 8.62 -20.37
N PRO A 230 -2.11 8.52 -20.69
CA PRO A 230 -1.65 7.67 -21.78
C PRO A 230 -2.17 6.23 -21.66
N ALA A 231 -2.58 5.64 -22.78
CA ALA A 231 -3.22 4.31 -22.80
C ALA A 231 -2.34 3.19 -22.21
N TYR A 232 -1.01 3.32 -22.30
CA TYR A 232 -0.09 2.33 -21.73
C TYR A 232 -0.14 2.30 -20.19
N ILE A 233 -0.53 3.39 -19.53
CA ILE A 233 -0.70 3.41 -18.07
C ILE A 233 -1.96 2.63 -17.69
N ALA A 234 -3.06 2.86 -18.40
CA ALA A 234 -4.31 2.12 -18.17
C ALA A 234 -4.12 0.61 -18.38
N ALA A 235 -3.33 0.22 -19.38
CA ALA A 235 -3.01 -1.18 -19.68
C ALA A 235 -2.13 -1.88 -18.62
N ALA A 236 -1.52 -1.13 -17.71
CA ALA A 236 -0.72 -1.65 -16.60
C ALA A 236 -1.54 -1.92 -15.32
N GLY A 237 -2.84 -1.62 -15.35
CA GLY A 237 -3.77 -1.93 -14.26
C GLY A 237 -4.17 -3.41 -14.20
N PRO A 238 -4.94 -3.79 -13.16
CA PRO A 238 -5.43 -5.14 -13.02
C PRO A 238 -6.48 -5.49 -14.09
N VAL A 239 -6.62 -6.78 -14.36
CA VAL A 239 -7.67 -7.37 -15.17
C VAL A 239 -8.70 -8.04 -14.27
N VAL A 240 -9.99 -7.76 -14.52
CA VAL A 240 -11.08 -8.47 -13.85
C VAL A 240 -11.27 -9.80 -14.57
N LEU A 241 -10.98 -10.91 -13.88
CA LEU A 241 -11.20 -12.24 -14.44
C LEU A 241 -12.71 -12.51 -14.45
N GLN A 242 -13.28 -12.80 -15.63
CA GLN A 242 -14.68 -13.19 -15.73
C GLN A 242 -14.85 -14.61 -15.17
N ASP A 243 -15.84 -14.81 -14.30
CA ASP A 243 -16.24 -16.14 -13.85
C ASP A 243 -16.59 -17.00 -15.07
N GLN A 244 -15.91 -18.15 -15.23
CA GLN A 244 -16.24 -19.11 -16.29
C GLN A 244 -17.62 -19.78 -16.11
N ASN A 245 -18.35 -19.46 -15.04
CA ASN A 245 -19.67 -20.05 -14.72
C ASN A 245 -20.88 -19.29 -15.29
N THR A 246 -20.72 -18.14 -15.95
CA THR A 246 -21.86 -17.37 -16.49
C THR A 246 -22.27 -17.77 -17.91
N LYS A 247 -21.75 -18.88 -18.46
CA LYS A 247 -22.05 -19.35 -19.83
C LYS A 247 -23.00 -20.56 -19.94
N VAL A 248 -23.69 -20.96 -18.86
CA VAL A 248 -24.65 -22.08 -18.91
C VAL A 248 -26.01 -21.68 -18.34
N SER A 249 -26.68 -20.70 -18.94
CA SER A 249 -28.12 -20.49 -18.70
C SER A 249 -28.84 -19.70 -19.81
N GLU A 250 -28.44 -19.87 -21.07
CA GLU A 250 -29.22 -19.40 -22.23
C GLU A 250 -29.22 -20.48 -23.31
N THR A 251 -29.81 -21.64 -23.01
CA THR A 251 -30.40 -22.55 -24.00
C THR A 251 -31.22 -23.62 -23.28
N VAL A 252 -32.49 -23.33 -23.02
CA VAL A 252 -33.65 -24.23 -23.21
C VAL A 252 -34.87 -23.36 -23.49
#